data_AF-A0A2D5ZIU6-F1
#
_entry.id   AF-A0A2D5ZIU6-F1
#
_cell.length_a   1.000
_cell.length_b   1.000
_cell.length_c   1.000
_cell.angle_alpha   90.00
_cell.angle_beta   90.00
_cell.angle_gamma   90.00
#
_symmetry.space_group_name_H-M   'P 1'
#
loop_
_entity.id
_entity.type
_entity.pdbx_description
1 polymer ?
#
loop_
_entity_poly.entity_id
_entity_poly.type
_entity_poly.pdbx_seq_one_letter_code
_entity_poly.pdbx_strand_id
1 'polypeptide(L)'
;MANSTHVQKTYDHRLRDLVHRTGDLSIATKIGVPRSTAAGWIARAPQEVVSLDILDLTRLELEREVIKLTRRVERLGAVARLLLVVVRLAGCRAVPDGTAKSRILDAVDRAGEALPLRATLRVLGI
;
A
#
# COMPACT_ATOMS: atom_id res chain seq x y z
N MET A 1 7.67 -51.21 26.78
CA MET A 1 7.77 -50.62 25.43
C MET A 1 6.83 -49.43 25.39
N ALA A 2 7.36 -48.21 25.44
CA ALA A 2 6.55 -46.99 25.49
C ALA A 2 6.36 -46.44 24.07
N ASN A 3 5.12 -46.45 23.56
CA ASN A 3 4.77 -45.82 22.29
C ASN A 3 4.75 -44.30 22.50
N SER A 4 5.77 -43.59 22.01
CA SER A 4 5.77 -42.13 21.93
C SER A 4 4.71 -41.69 20.92
N THR A 5 3.61 -41.12 21.40
CA THR A 5 2.57 -40.48 20.60
C THR A 5 3.12 -39.20 19.97
N HIS A 6 3.67 -39.32 18.76
CA HIS A 6 4.18 -38.18 17.99
C HIS A 6 3.01 -37.33 17.48
N VAL A 7 2.71 -36.22 18.15
CA VAL A 7 1.74 -35.23 17.67
C VAL A 7 2.32 -34.54 16.43
N GLN A 8 1.84 -34.92 15.25
CA GLN A 8 2.24 -34.26 14.01
C GLN A 8 1.68 -32.83 13.99
N LYS A 9 2.58 -31.84 13.89
CA LYS A 9 2.19 -30.44 13.67
C LYS A 9 1.69 -30.27 12.25
N THR A 10 0.44 -29.83 12.11
CA THR A 10 -0.11 -29.38 10.82
C THR A 10 0.35 -27.95 10.59
N TYR A 11 1.12 -27.75 9.52
CA TYR A 11 1.59 -26.43 9.10
C TYR A 11 0.67 -25.89 8.01
N ASP A 12 0.50 -24.56 7.99
CA ASP A 12 -0.35 -23.87 7.02
C ASP A 12 0.05 -24.24 5.58
N HIS A 13 -0.94 -24.56 4.75
CA HIS A 13 -0.74 -24.93 3.35
C HIS A 13 -0.16 -23.77 2.52
N ARG A 14 -0.51 -22.52 2.81
CA ARG A 14 0.01 -21.33 2.10
C ARG A 14 1.50 -21.15 2.31
N LEU A 15 1.98 -21.46 3.51
CA LEU A 15 3.41 -21.47 3.82
C LEU A 15 4.12 -22.56 3.02
N ARG A 16 3.51 -23.74 2.90
CA ARG A 16 4.05 -24.84 2.08
C ARG A 16 4.10 -24.44 0.61
N ASP A 17 3.04 -23.85 0.09
CA ASP A 17 2.95 -23.37 -1.30
C ASP A 17 3.97 -22.29 -1.60
N LEU A 18 4.20 -21.37 -0.66
CA LEU A 18 5.19 -20.31 -0.80
C LEU A 18 6.61 -20.91 -0.87
N VAL A 19 6.95 -21.80 0.06
CA VAL A 19 8.26 -22.48 0.08
C VAL A 19 8.47 -23.31 -1.18
N HIS A 20 7.44 -24.02 -1.64
CA HIS A 20 7.50 -24.80 -2.87
C HIS A 20 7.72 -23.93 -4.11
N ARG A 21 6.93 -22.86 -4.28
CA ARG A 21 7.03 -21.96 -5.45
C ARG A 21 8.33 -21.19 -5.48
N THR A 22 8.84 -20.76 -4.33
CA THR A 22 10.08 -19.97 -4.25
C THR A 22 11.33 -20.84 -4.19
N GLY A 23 11.23 -22.10 -3.77
CA GLY A 23 12.37 -22.99 -3.55
C GLY A 23 13.27 -22.56 -2.38
N ASP A 24 12.84 -21.59 -1.57
CA ASP A 24 13.63 -21.04 -0.46
C ASP A 24 13.18 -21.62 0.88
N LEU A 25 14.04 -22.49 1.44
CA LEU A 25 13.88 -23.08 2.77
C LEU A 25 13.91 -22.05 3.90
N SER A 26 14.59 -20.92 3.69
CA SER A 26 14.77 -19.88 4.71
C SER A 26 13.44 -19.30 5.19
N ILE A 27 12.44 -19.27 4.29
CA ILE A 27 11.10 -18.78 4.56
C ILE A 27 10.44 -19.59 5.70
N ALA A 28 10.59 -20.92 5.68
CA ALA A 28 10.04 -21.80 6.69
C ALA A 28 10.92 -21.88 7.95
N THR A 29 12.24 -21.93 7.79
CA THR A 29 13.14 -22.12 8.94
C THR A 29 13.19 -20.88 9.85
N LYS A 30 13.05 -19.67 9.31
CA LYS A 30 13.00 -18.42 10.09
C LYS A 30 11.84 -18.36 11.09
N ILE A 31 10.74 -19.06 10.80
CA ILE A 31 9.54 -19.12 11.64
C ILE A 31 9.47 -20.42 12.47
N GLY A 32 10.58 -21.15 12.56
CA GLY A 32 10.72 -22.31 13.45
C GLY A 32 10.30 -23.65 12.84
N VAL A 33 10.06 -23.73 11.53
CA VAL A 33 9.85 -25.03 10.85
C VAL A 33 11.19 -25.77 10.76
N PRO A 34 11.26 -27.06 11.18
CA PRO A 34 12.47 -27.86 11.02
C PRO A 34 12.93 -27.92 9.56
N ARG A 35 14.25 -27.83 9.33
CA ARG A 35 14.84 -27.81 7.99
C ARG A 35 14.45 -29.05 7.16
N SER A 36 14.36 -30.22 7.78
CA SER A 36 13.93 -31.46 7.14
C SER A 36 12.48 -31.40 6.66
N THR A 37 11.60 -30.75 7.42
CA THR A 37 10.20 -30.55 7.04
C THR A 37 10.07 -29.57 5.88
N ALA A 38 10.80 -28.44 5.92
CA ALA A 38 10.82 -27.47 4.84
C ALA A 38 11.38 -28.06 3.53
N ALA A 39 12.44 -28.88 3.62
CA ALA A 39 12.99 -29.61 2.48
C ALA A 39 11.97 -30.57 1.86
N GLY A 40 11.17 -31.24 2.70
CA GLY A 40 10.07 -32.08 2.25
C GLY A 40 8.98 -31.32 1.47
N TRP A 41 8.78 -30.02 1.73
CA TRP A 41 7.80 -29.20 1.02
C TRP A 41 8.29 -28.75 -0.37
N ILE A 42 9.60 -28.59 -0.55
CA ILE A 42 10.18 -28.33 -1.88
C ILE A 42 10.08 -29.60 -2.74
N ALA A 43 10.45 -30.74 -2.17
CA ALA A 43 10.51 -32.01 -2.89
C ALA A 43 9.13 -32.57 -3.28
N ARG A 44 8.06 -32.15 -2.59
CA ARG A 44 6.70 -32.64 -2.83
C ARG A 44 5.82 -31.53 -3.36
N ALA A 45 5.11 -31.78 -4.46
CA ALA A 45 4.10 -30.86 -4.95
C ALA A 45 3.06 -30.61 -3.86
N PRO A 46 2.67 -29.34 -3.61
CA PRO A 46 1.64 -29.05 -2.62
C PRO A 46 0.32 -29.68 -3.03
N GLN A 47 -0.43 -30.15 -2.03
CA GLN A 47 -1.75 -30.69 -2.27
C GLN A 47 -2.69 -29.55 -2.70
N GLU A 48 -3.44 -29.73 -3.78
CA GLU A 48 -4.46 -28.79 -4.20
C GLU A 48 -5.58 -28.79 -3.15
N VAL A 49 -5.71 -27.69 -2.40
CA VAL A 49 -6.72 -27.55 -1.33
C VAL A 49 -7.56 -26.31 -1.61
N VAL A 50 -8.88 -26.46 -1.53
CA VAL A 50 -9.82 -25.33 -1.60
C VAL A 50 -9.81 -24.61 -0.25
N SER A 51 -9.10 -23.48 -0.18
CA SER A 51 -9.10 -22.61 1.00
C SER A 51 -10.34 -21.73 1.02
N LEU A 52 -10.95 -21.54 2.19
CA LEU A 52 -11.97 -20.51 2.38
C LEU A 52 -11.30 -19.12 2.43
N ASP A 53 -11.82 -18.23 1.60
CA ASP A 53 -11.37 -16.89 1.19
C ASP A 53 -11.38 -15.82 2.31
N ILE A 54 -11.37 -16.22 3.59
CA ILE A 54 -11.55 -15.30 4.73
C ILE A 54 -10.42 -14.27 4.79
N LEU A 55 -9.18 -14.72 4.55
CA LEU A 55 -8.00 -13.84 4.53
C LEU A 55 -7.88 -13.01 3.26
N ASP A 56 -8.44 -13.46 2.15
CA ASP A 56 -8.45 -12.72 0.89
C ASP A 56 -9.52 -11.61 0.92
N LEU A 57 -10.66 -11.84 1.58
CA LEU A 57 -11.59 -10.79 1.97
C LEU A 57 -10.90 -9.73 2.85
N THR A 58 -10.16 -10.17 3.88
CA THR A 58 -9.39 -9.26 4.75
C THR A 58 -8.29 -8.52 4.00
N ARG A 59 -7.59 -9.19 3.07
CA ARG A 59 -6.57 -8.57 2.22
C ARG A 59 -7.19 -7.51 1.32
N LEU A 60 -8.32 -7.79 0.70
CA LEU A 60 -9.01 -6.89 -0.19
C LEU A 60 -9.59 -5.67 0.56
N GLU A 61 -10.06 -5.86 1.78
CA GLU A 61 -10.41 -4.77 2.70
C GLU A 61 -9.20 -3.90 3.06
N LEU A 62 -8.04 -4.52 3.34
CA LEU A 62 -6.81 -3.80 3.64
C LEU A 62 -6.31 -3.01 2.44
N GLU A 63 -6.33 -3.60 1.24
CA GLU A 63 -5.95 -2.92 -0.01
C GLU A 63 -6.86 -1.71 -0.29
N ARG A 64 -8.17 -1.83 -0.02
CA ARG A 64 -9.11 -0.70 -0.12
C ARG A 64 -8.76 0.43 0.86
N GLU A 65 -8.46 0.11 2.12
CA GLU A 65 -8.06 1.12 3.11
C GLU A 65 -6.74 1.78 2.73
N VAL A 66 -5.75 1.02 2.23
CA VAL A 66 -4.49 1.59 1.73
C VAL A 66 -4.75 2.59 0.60
N ILE A 67 -5.56 2.24 -0.41
CA ILE A 67 -5.90 3.14 -1.51
C ILE A 67 -6.58 4.42 -1.00
N LYS A 68 -7.50 4.29 -0.04
CA LYS A 68 -8.21 5.41 0.57
C LYS A 68 -7.27 6.33 1.35
N LEU A 69 -6.32 5.76 2.10
CA LEU A 69 -5.30 6.53 2.83
C LEU A 69 -4.36 7.25 1.87
N THR A 70 -3.86 6.57 0.83
CA THR A 70 -2.99 7.18 -0.18
C THR A 70 -3.66 8.39 -0.83
N ARG A 71 -4.92 8.24 -1.28
CA ARG A 71 -5.71 9.35 -1.83
C ARG A 71 -5.89 10.50 -0.83
N ARG A 72 -6.05 10.19 0.46
CA ARG A 72 -6.19 11.23 1.51
C ARG A 72 -4.88 11.98 1.69
N VAL A 73 -3.73 11.30 1.69
CA VAL A 73 -2.41 11.92 1.78
C VAL A 73 -2.13 12.80 0.56
N GLU A 74 -2.42 12.32 -0.65
CA GLU A 74 -2.31 13.10 -1.88
C GLU A 74 -3.14 14.39 -1.82
N ARG A 75 -4.39 14.28 -1.37
CA ARG A 75 -5.29 15.42 -1.19
C ARG A 75 -4.75 16.43 -0.19
N LEU A 76 -4.29 15.97 0.97
CA LEU A 76 -3.70 16.84 1.99
C LEU A 76 -2.43 17.53 1.46
N GLY A 77 -1.60 16.81 0.71
CA GLY A 77 -0.42 17.39 0.06
C GLY A 77 -0.78 18.47 -0.97
N ALA A 78 -1.84 18.27 -1.75
CA ALA A 78 -2.35 19.28 -2.68
C ALA A 78 -2.85 20.53 -1.95
N VAL A 79 -3.63 20.36 -0.88
CA VAL A 79 -4.10 21.48 -0.03
C VAL A 79 -2.92 22.24 0.58
N ALA A 80 -1.92 21.56 1.12
CA ALA A 80 -0.75 22.20 1.70
C ALA A 80 0.03 23.04 0.67
N ARG A 81 0.22 22.51 -0.56
CA ARG A 81 0.84 23.26 -1.65
C ARG A 81 0.05 24.52 -2.02
N LEU A 82 -1.27 24.42 -2.04
CA LEU A 82 -2.14 25.54 -2.37
C LEU A 82 -2.12 26.63 -1.30
N LEU A 83 -2.19 26.23 -0.02
CA LEU A 83 -2.01 27.16 1.10
C LEU A 83 -0.64 27.86 1.05
N LEU A 84 0.43 27.14 0.67
CA LEU A 84 1.75 27.74 0.50
C LEU A 84 1.76 28.81 -0.60
N VAL A 85 1.08 28.59 -1.73
CA VAL A 85 0.94 29.59 -2.80
C VAL A 85 0.19 30.80 -2.29
N VAL A 86 -0.93 30.61 -1.57
CA VAL A 86 -1.71 31.70 -0.98
C VAL A 86 -0.86 32.53 -0.01
N VAL A 87 -0.11 31.88 0.88
CA VAL A 87 0.80 32.57 1.82
C VAL A 87 1.86 33.38 1.07
N ARG A 88 2.45 32.83 0.00
CA ARG A 88 3.43 33.57 -0.82
C ARG A 88 2.83 34.78 -1.50
N LEU A 89 1.63 34.67 -2.05
CA LEU A 89 0.96 35.78 -2.73
C LEU A 89 0.48 36.84 -1.74
N ALA A 90 -0.02 36.45 -0.57
CA ALA A 90 -0.40 37.39 0.50
C ALA A 90 0.80 38.18 1.05
N GLY A 91 2.01 37.62 0.98
CA GLY A 91 3.26 38.30 1.30
C GLY A 91 3.77 39.26 0.20
N CYS A 92 3.24 39.18 -1.02
CA CYS A 92 3.61 40.05 -2.14
C CYS A 92 2.66 41.26 -2.19
N ARG A 93 3.09 42.42 -1.67
CA ARG A 93 2.36 43.71 -1.80
C ARG A 93 2.35 44.30 -3.22
N ALA A 94 2.68 43.54 -4.26
CA ALA A 94 2.76 44.01 -5.64
C ALA A 94 1.94 43.12 -6.58
N VAL A 95 1.17 43.76 -7.45
CA VAL A 95 0.36 43.11 -8.50
C VAL A 95 1.25 42.16 -9.31
N PRO A 96 0.84 40.88 -9.51
CA PRO A 96 1.70 39.90 -10.16
C PRO A 96 1.94 40.26 -11.63
N ASP A 97 3.20 40.44 -12.01
CA ASP A 97 3.63 40.62 -13.39
C ASP A 97 3.36 39.35 -14.23
N GLY A 98 3.43 39.43 -15.57
CA GLY A 98 2.97 38.38 -16.50
C GLY A 98 3.51 36.97 -16.22
N THR A 99 4.73 36.86 -15.68
CA THR A 99 5.38 35.59 -15.30
C THR A 99 4.87 35.01 -13.98
N ALA A 100 4.39 35.83 -13.06
CA ALA A 100 3.73 35.37 -11.84
C ALA A 100 2.32 34.85 -12.15
N LYS A 101 1.63 35.48 -13.11
CA LYS A 101 0.33 35.02 -13.61
C LYS A 101 0.41 33.63 -14.24
N SER A 102 1.38 33.36 -15.10
CA SER A 102 1.55 32.03 -15.71
C SER A 102 1.86 30.95 -14.68
N ARG A 103 2.68 31.25 -13.67
CA ARG A 103 2.97 30.30 -12.56
C ARG A 103 1.74 29.94 -11.73
N ILE A 104 0.80 30.89 -11.56
CA ILE A 104 -0.47 30.62 -10.87
C ILE A 104 -1.34 29.69 -11.72
N LEU A 105 -1.43 29.94 -13.03
CA LEU A 105 -2.19 29.07 -13.94
C LEU A 105 -1.63 27.65 -13.97
N ASP A 106 -0.30 27.49 -14.07
CA ASP A 106 0.36 26.18 -13.99
C ASP A 106 0.11 25.46 -12.65
N ALA A 107 0.05 26.22 -11.55
CA ALA A 107 -0.24 25.65 -10.23
C ALA A 107 -1.70 25.22 -10.10
N VAL A 108 -2.63 25.95 -10.72
CA VAL A 108 -4.05 25.59 -10.79
C VAL A 108 -4.24 24.34 -11.66
N ASP A 109 -3.58 24.26 -12.81
CA ASP A 109 -3.65 23.10 -13.70
C ASP A 109 -3.10 21.84 -13.01
N ARG A 110 -1.94 21.93 -12.35
CA ARG A 110 -1.40 20.80 -11.56
C ARG A 110 -2.25 20.44 -10.35
N ALA A 111 -2.93 21.40 -9.73
CA ALA A 111 -3.88 21.11 -8.65
C ALA A 111 -5.15 20.43 -9.20
N GLY A 112 -5.53 20.72 -10.45
CA GLY A 112 -6.62 20.10 -11.19
C GLY A 112 -6.49 18.58 -11.34
N GLU A 113 -5.25 18.06 -11.35
CA GLU A 113 -4.99 16.61 -11.38
C GLU A 113 -5.44 15.90 -10.10
N ALA A 114 -5.49 16.62 -8.97
CA ALA A 114 -5.82 16.06 -7.65
C ALA A 114 -7.15 16.56 -7.07
N LEU A 115 -7.65 17.72 -7.52
CA LEU A 115 -8.81 18.41 -6.98
C LEU A 115 -9.67 19.00 -8.11
N PRO A 116 -11.02 19.01 -7.98
CA PRO A 116 -11.88 19.66 -8.96
C PRO A 116 -11.67 21.18 -8.96
N LEU A 117 -11.68 21.80 -10.14
CA LEU A 117 -11.37 23.22 -10.36
C LEU A 117 -12.07 24.18 -9.38
N ARG A 118 -13.36 23.93 -9.09
CA ARG A 118 -14.14 24.74 -8.13
C ARG A 118 -13.55 24.72 -6.72
N ALA A 119 -12.98 23.59 -6.27
CA ALA A 119 -12.32 23.52 -4.98
C ALA A 119 -10.99 24.27 -4.99
N THR A 120 -10.22 24.14 -6.08
CA THR A 120 -8.96 24.85 -6.28
C THR A 120 -9.15 26.37 -6.23
N LEU A 121 -10.15 26.90 -6.94
CA LEU A 121 -10.49 28.33 -6.93
C LEU A 121 -10.95 28.81 -5.55
N ARG A 122 -11.75 28.01 -4.84
CA ARG A 122 -12.23 28.35 -3.49
C ARG A 122 -11.11 28.51 -2.47
N VAL A 123 -10.03 27.72 -2.57
CA VAL A 123 -8.87 27.88 -1.69
C VAL A 123 -8.05 29.13 -2.05
N LEU A 124 -8.06 29.54 -3.31
CA LEU A 124 -7.49 30.82 -3.76
C LEU A 124 -8.35 32.03 -3.35
N GLY A 125 -9.56 31.81 -2.82
CA GLY A 125 -10.50 32.87 -2.45
C GLY A 125 -11.16 33.55 -3.65
N ILE A 126 -11.17 32.87 -4.81
CA ILE A 126 -11.77 33.32 -6.08
C ILE A 126 -13.06 32.52 -6.35
#